data_AF-A0A7V7UUC2-F1
#
_entry.id   AF-A0A7V7UUC2-F1
#
_cell.length_a   1.000
_cell.length_b   1.000
_cell.length_c   1.000
_cell.angle_alpha   90.00
_cell.angle_beta   90.00
_cell.angle_gamma   90.00
#
_symmetry.space_group_name_H-M   'P 1'
#
loop_
_entity.id
_entity.type
_entity.pdbx_description
1 polymer ?
#
loop_
_entity_poly.entity_id
_entity_poly.type
_entity_poly.pdbx_seq_one_letter_code
_entity_poly.pdbx_strand_id
1 'polypeptide(L)'
;MRKYIFIIPLLIGCLIISHIQTTEATNNMNQQLLFFEQLKTNSLKYEEVQNIKIENDSGQRRVFSINDGFQERALRKVVHWLNNSSRVNGTIEISSKNPSNKMTLKMANDEVITIEPAYTCKVEIMQKTCTAKDGELIVSDNSQKIQLKSQSLYDWLIVGWRKESYGPTKEELLEEALYTRYLNELEPSYSDFFMCPKIRIEPIDGDPRRHIIFASALNYSGHHGGDFDKLTFSVRDSNLTGLQVTNVKVEKHISQEEIEKQCQTFD
;
A
#
# COMPACT_ATOMS: atom_id res chain seq x y z
N MET A 1 -57.83 -41.99 -38.96
CA MET A 1 -57.32 -40.66 -38.59
C MET A 1 -56.08 -40.82 -37.72
N ARG A 2 -54.98 -40.17 -38.12
CA ARG A 2 -53.64 -40.24 -37.51
C ARG A 2 -53.64 -39.66 -36.08
N LYS A 3 -52.91 -40.30 -35.16
CA LYS A 3 -52.36 -39.68 -33.95
C LYS A 3 -50.86 -39.95 -33.92
N TYR A 4 -50.08 -38.96 -34.33
CA TYR A 4 -48.68 -38.78 -33.96
C TYR A 4 -48.57 -37.43 -33.27
N ILE A 5 -47.49 -37.26 -32.50
CA ILE A 5 -46.97 -36.04 -31.84
C ILE A 5 -47.03 -36.19 -30.32
N PHE A 6 -45.85 -36.42 -29.73
CA PHE A 6 -45.27 -35.61 -28.64
C PHE A 6 -44.00 -36.31 -28.10
N ILE A 7 -42.93 -36.36 -28.90
CA ILE A 7 -41.58 -36.68 -28.40
C ILE A 7 -40.56 -35.81 -29.15
N ILE A 8 -40.68 -34.48 -29.05
CA ILE A 8 -39.65 -33.55 -29.58
C ILE A 8 -39.25 -32.40 -28.63
N PRO A 9 -39.92 -32.04 -27.51
CA PRO A 9 -39.43 -30.89 -26.73
C PRO A 9 -38.27 -31.22 -25.76
N LEU A 10 -37.96 -32.50 -25.49
CA LEU A 10 -36.96 -32.86 -24.45
C LEU A 10 -35.51 -32.85 -24.96
N LEU A 11 -35.26 -33.01 -26.26
CA LEU A 11 -33.90 -33.07 -26.82
C LEU A 11 -33.27 -31.69 -27.07
N ILE A 12 -34.10 -30.65 -27.26
CA ILE A 12 -33.61 -29.28 -27.46
C ILE A 12 -33.18 -28.64 -26.13
N GLY A 13 -33.85 -28.97 -25.03
CA GLY A 13 -33.48 -28.49 -23.69
C GLY A 13 -32.10 -28.98 -23.22
N CYS A 14 -31.74 -30.24 -23.51
CA CYS A 14 -30.43 -30.79 -23.12
C CYS A 14 -29.26 -30.17 -23.92
N LEU A 15 -29.46 -29.81 -25.19
CA LEU A 15 -28.39 -29.21 -26.01
C LEU A 15 -28.04 -27.78 -25.59
N ILE A 16 -29.02 -27.02 -25.08
CA ILE A 16 -28.79 -25.65 -24.61
C ILE A 16 -28.01 -25.65 -23.28
N ILE A 17 -28.30 -26.60 -22.37
CA ILE A 17 -27.60 -26.71 -21.08
C ILE A 17 -26.13 -27.16 -21.29
N SER A 18 -25.86 -28.06 -22.23
CA SER A 18 -24.48 -28.46 -22.55
C SER A 18 -23.64 -27.33 -23.14
N HIS A 19 -24.27 -26.40 -23.89
CA HIS A 19 -23.54 -25.30 -24.53
C HIS A 19 -23.18 -24.17 -23.53
N ILE A 20 -24.02 -23.96 -22.51
CA ILE A 20 -23.77 -23.02 -21.42
C ILE A 20 -22.63 -23.52 -20.53
N GLN A 21 -22.60 -24.82 -20.19
CA GLN A 21 -21.52 -25.39 -19.38
C GLN A 21 -20.16 -25.42 -20.10
N THR A 22 -20.14 -25.56 -21.43
CA THR A 22 -18.87 -25.48 -22.20
C THR A 22 -18.37 -24.06 -22.39
N THR A 23 -19.27 -23.06 -22.46
CA THR A 23 -18.88 -21.64 -22.58
C THR A 23 -18.45 -21.02 -21.25
N GLU A 24 -19.05 -21.43 -20.12
CA GLU A 24 -18.53 -21.06 -18.79
C GLU A 24 -17.16 -21.71 -18.51
N ALA A 25 -16.95 -22.97 -18.90
CA ALA A 25 -15.66 -23.62 -18.71
C ALA A 25 -14.55 -23.03 -19.60
N THR A 26 -14.85 -22.59 -20.83
CA THR A 26 -13.84 -21.96 -21.71
C THR A 26 -13.56 -20.50 -21.37
N ASN A 27 -14.55 -19.74 -20.87
CA ASN A 27 -14.29 -18.39 -20.35
C ASN A 27 -13.47 -18.40 -19.06
N ASN A 28 -13.65 -19.41 -18.20
CA ASN A 28 -12.84 -19.55 -16.98
C ASN A 28 -11.40 -20.01 -17.28
N MET A 29 -11.19 -20.88 -18.28
CA MET A 29 -9.83 -21.32 -18.67
C MET A 29 -9.00 -20.20 -19.32
N ASN A 30 -9.62 -19.23 -20.01
CA ASN A 30 -8.91 -18.10 -20.61
C ASN A 30 -8.47 -17.02 -19.59
N GLN A 31 -9.00 -17.02 -18.37
CA GLN A 31 -8.54 -16.15 -17.27
C GLN A 31 -7.46 -16.81 -16.40
N GLN A 32 -7.14 -18.08 -16.61
CA GLN A 32 -6.35 -18.88 -15.67
C GLN A 32 -4.83 -18.91 -15.96
N LEU A 33 -4.33 -18.03 -16.85
CA LEU A 33 -2.93 -18.01 -17.30
C LEU A 33 -2.37 -16.58 -17.39
N LEU A 34 -2.66 -15.73 -16.40
CA LEU A 34 -2.47 -14.28 -16.52
C LEU A 34 -1.11 -13.78 -16.02
N PHE A 35 -0.65 -14.16 -14.81
CA PHE A 35 0.53 -13.49 -14.23
C PHE A 35 1.81 -13.69 -15.03
N PHE A 36 2.20 -14.94 -15.32
CA PHE A 36 3.48 -15.21 -15.99
C PHE A 36 3.50 -14.74 -17.45
N GLU A 37 2.35 -14.71 -18.14
CA GLU A 37 2.24 -14.15 -19.49
C GLU A 37 2.35 -12.62 -19.46
N GLN A 38 1.72 -11.96 -18.49
CA GLN A 38 1.90 -10.53 -18.28
C GLN A 38 3.34 -10.19 -17.92
N LEU A 39 3.98 -10.98 -17.07
CA LEU A 39 5.38 -10.80 -16.70
C LEU A 39 6.32 -11.01 -17.89
N LYS A 40 6.05 -11.96 -18.79
CA LYS A 40 6.83 -12.14 -20.04
C LYS A 40 6.72 -10.94 -20.96
N THR A 41 5.56 -10.31 -21.00
CA THR A 41 5.24 -9.17 -21.88
C THR A 41 5.47 -7.82 -21.19
N ASN A 42 6.02 -7.83 -19.97
CA ASN A 42 6.23 -6.64 -19.13
C ASN A 42 4.97 -5.79 -18.96
N SER A 43 3.80 -6.45 -18.90
CA SER A 43 2.49 -5.82 -18.92
C SER A 43 1.71 -5.99 -17.62
N LEU A 44 2.38 -6.46 -16.55
CA LEU A 44 1.76 -6.59 -15.22
C LEU A 44 1.28 -5.21 -14.74
N LYS A 45 0.01 -5.13 -14.37
CA LYS A 45 -0.61 -3.91 -13.84
C LYS A 45 -0.69 -3.99 -12.33
N TYR A 46 -0.39 -2.90 -11.64
CA TYR A 46 -0.43 -2.92 -10.17
C TYR A 46 -1.87 -2.93 -9.64
N GLU A 47 -2.82 -2.45 -10.44
CA GLU A 47 -4.26 -2.53 -10.16
C GLU A 47 -4.75 -3.99 -10.08
N GLU A 48 -4.02 -4.93 -10.69
CA GLU A 48 -4.32 -6.36 -10.65
C GLU A 48 -3.70 -7.05 -9.43
N VAL A 49 -2.96 -6.33 -8.57
CA VAL A 49 -2.40 -6.83 -7.32
C VAL A 49 -3.25 -6.30 -6.15
N GLN A 50 -3.97 -7.18 -5.45
CA GLN A 50 -4.81 -6.79 -4.30
C GLN A 50 -3.96 -6.39 -3.09
N ASN A 51 -2.93 -7.18 -2.80
CA ASN A 51 -2.01 -6.91 -1.70
C ASN A 51 -0.67 -7.64 -1.88
N ILE A 52 0.33 -7.12 -1.17
CA ILE A 52 1.65 -7.74 -1.00
C ILE A 52 1.82 -8.07 0.48
N LYS A 53 2.01 -9.34 0.81
CA LYS A 53 2.36 -9.80 2.15
C LYS A 53 3.83 -10.16 2.18
N ILE A 54 4.57 -9.67 3.18
CA ILE A 54 5.94 -10.09 3.47
C ILE A 54 5.98 -10.76 4.83
N GLU A 55 6.70 -11.87 4.92
CA GLU A 55 6.92 -12.65 6.13
C GLU A 55 8.38 -13.08 6.21
N ASN A 56 8.98 -13.00 7.39
CA ASN A 56 10.36 -13.41 7.62
C ASN A 56 10.49 -14.49 8.69
N ASP A 57 11.67 -15.07 8.81
CA ASP A 57 11.96 -16.17 9.76
C ASP A 57 11.83 -15.76 11.23
N SER A 58 11.86 -14.46 11.52
CA SER A 58 11.64 -13.92 12.87
C SER A 58 10.15 -13.74 13.20
N GLY A 59 9.25 -14.13 12.29
CA GLY A 59 7.80 -13.95 12.44
C GLY A 59 7.31 -12.53 12.20
N GLN A 60 8.18 -11.62 11.75
CA GLN A 60 7.75 -10.28 11.36
C GLN A 60 6.95 -10.37 10.07
N ARG A 61 5.83 -9.67 10.05
CA ARG A 61 4.91 -9.63 8.91
C ARG A 61 4.50 -8.20 8.59
N ARG A 62 4.36 -7.90 7.30
CA ARG A 62 3.76 -6.65 6.82
C ARG A 62 2.90 -6.93 5.61
N VAL A 63 1.77 -6.24 5.53
CA VAL A 63 0.88 -6.27 4.37
C VAL A 63 0.83 -4.86 3.79
N PHE A 64 0.94 -4.78 2.46
CA PHE A 64 0.71 -3.57 1.67
C PHE A 64 -0.58 -3.78 0.88
N SER A 65 -1.58 -2.92 1.01
CA SER A 65 -2.85 -3.03 0.30
C SER A 65 -3.03 -1.93 -0.75
N ILE A 66 -3.82 -2.21 -1.78
CA ILE A 66 -4.20 -1.21 -2.79
C ILE A 66 -5.17 -0.15 -2.26
N ASN A 67 -5.91 -0.43 -1.16
CA ASN A 67 -7.06 0.37 -0.74
C ASN A 67 -6.74 1.57 0.18
N ASP A 68 -5.49 1.75 0.59
CA ASP A 68 -5.11 2.81 1.54
C ASP A 68 -4.43 4.02 0.87
N GLY A 69 -4.22 3.98 -0.46
CA GLY A 69 -3.56 5.02 -1.27
C GLY A 69 -2.06 5.22 -0.98
N PHE A 70 -1.61 5.02 0.25
CA PHE A 70 -0.21 5.19 0.66
C PHE A 70 0.63 3.94 0.43
N GLN A 71 0.13 2.76 0.78
CA GLN A 71 0.79 1.47 0.57
C GLN A 71 0.68 1.02 -0.89
N GLU A 72 -0.25 1.60 -1.66
CA GLU A 72 -0.32 1.47 -3.12
C GLU A 72 1.03 1.79 -3.79
N ARG A 73 1.81 2.73 -3.23
CA ARG A 73 3.16 3.05 -3.73
C ARG A 73 4.09 1.85 -3.68
N ALA A 74 3.99 0.99 -2.67
CA ALA A 74 4.78 -0.23 -2.58
C ALA A 74 4.37 -1.23 -3.68
N LEU A 75 3.07 -1.37 -3.96
CA LEU A 75 2.56 -2.22 -5.04
C LEU A 75 3.08 -1.74 -6.40
N ARG A 76 2.98 -0.45 -6.68
CA ARG A 76 3.51 0.17 -7.92
C ARG A 76 5.01 -0.09 -8.09
N LYS A 77 5.81 0.08 -7.04
CA LYS A 77 7.27 -0.19 -7.06
C LYS A 77 7.56 -1.64 -7.38
N VAL A 78 6.92 -2.57 -6.67
CA VAL A 78 7.16 -4.01 -6.83
C VAL A 78 6.78 -4.48 -8.24
N VAL A 79 5.63 -4.05 -8.75
CA VAL A 79 5.18 -4.36 -10.10
C VAL A 79 6.10 -3.76 -11.16
N HIS A 80 6.53 -2.51 -10.96
CA HIS A 80 7.53 -1.88 -11.83
C HIS A 80 8.83 -2.69 -11.87
N TRP A 81 9.36 -3.13 -10.72
CA TRP A 81 10.58 -3.93 -10.68
C TRP A 81 10.42 -5.33 -11.27
N LEU A 82 9.22 -5.92 -11.17
CA LEU A 82 8.89 -7.19 -11.82
C LEU A 82 8.91 -7.04 -13.34
N ASN A 83 8.21 -6.04 -13.88
CA ASN A 83 8.17 -5.77 -15.33
C ASN A 83 9.54 -5.37 -15.91
N ASN A 84 10.45 -4.82 -15.09
CA ASN A 84 11.80 -4.45 -15.52
C ASN A 84 12.87 -5.49 -15.13
N SER A 85 12.45 -6.65 -14.61
CA SER A 85 13.37 -7.73 -14.28
C SER A 85 13.78 -8.52 -15.52
N SER A 86 14.96 -9.14 -15.48
CA SER A 86 15.43 -10.02 -16.56
C SER A 86 15.37 -11.47 -16.13
N ARG A 87 15.03 -12.38 -17.05
CA ARG A 87 15.04 -13.82 -16.76
C ARG A 87 16.47 -14.33 -16.64
N VAL A 88 16.70 -15.20 -15.66
CA VAL A 88 17.95 -15.94 -15.50
C VAL A 88 17.73 -17.37 -15.99
N ASN A 89 18.56 -17.82 -16.92
CA ASN A 89 18.56 -19.20 -17.37
C ASN A 89 19.45 -20.03 -16.44
N GLY A 90 18.92 -21.12 -15.89
CA GLY A 90 19.69 -22.02 -15.03
C GLY A 90 18.83 -22.95 -14.20
N THR A 91 19.47 -23.84 -13.45
CA THR A 91 18.81 -24.67 -12.44
C THR A 91 18.34 -23.80 -11.28
N ILE A 92 17.05 -23.86 -10.98
CA ILE A 92 16.45 -23.12 -9.88
C ILE A 92 16.71 -23.89 -8.59
N GLU A 93 17.56 -23.34 -7.74
CA GLU A 93 17.82 -23.89 -6.42
C GLU A 93 17.12 -23.09 -5.34
N ILE A 94 16.34 -23.79 -4.53
CA ILE A 94 15.63 -23.24 -3.37
C ILE A 94 16.37 -23.72 -2.13
N SER A 95 16.55 -22.83 -1.16
CA SER A 95 17.06 -23.24 0.14
C SER A 95 16.04 -24.15 0.82
N SER A 96 16.49 -25.33 1.25
CA SER A 96 15.70 -26.26 2.07
C SER A 96 15.67 -25.87 3.56
N LYS A 97 16.44 -24.83 3.94
CA LYS A 97 16.29 -24.11 5.22
C LYS A 97 15.77 -22.71 4.91
N ASN A 98 14.59 -22.42 5.46
CA ASN A 98 13.78 -21.20 5.42
C ASN A 98 14.37 -19.97 4.69
N PRO A 99 13.66 -19.41 3.70
CA PRO A 99 14.08 -18.15 3.07
C PRO A 99 13.97 -16.99 4.06
N SER A 100 15.00 -16.14 4.14
CA SER A 100 15.06 -15.09 5.17
C SER A 100 13.92 -14.08 5.10
N ASN A 101 13.37 -13.82 3.90
CA ASN A 101 12.12 -13.09 3.69
C ASN A 101 11.38 -13.71 2.50
N LYS A 102 10.09 -13.96 2.68
CA LYS A 102 9.17 -14.43 1.64
C LYS A 102 8.13 -13.35 1.37
N MET A 103 7.94 -13.01 0.10
CA MET A 103 6.88 -12.12 -0.36
C MET A 103 5.80 -12.92 -1.07
N THR A 104 4.55 -12.54 -0.85
CA THR A 104 3.37 -13.13 -1.48
C THR A 104 2.56 -12.00 -2.12
N LEU A 105 2.32 -12.09 -3.42
CA LEU A 105 1.42 -11.20 -4.15
C LEU A 105 0.09 -11.93 -4.28
N LYS A 106 -0.97 -11.33 -3.74
CA LYS A 106 -2.33 -11.79 -4.01
C LYS A 106 -2.90 -10.98 -5.18
N MET A 107 -3.18 -11.64 -6.28
CA MET A 107 -3.71 -11.04 -7.49
C MET A 107 -5.23 -10.84 -7.39
N ALA A 108 -5.80 -10.01 -8.26
CA ALA A 108 -7.24 -9.70 -8.32
C ALA A 108 -8.10 -10.92 -8.67
N ASN A 109 -7.54 -11.86 -9.44
CA ASN A 109 -8.13 -13.16 -9.78
C ASN A 109 -7.91 -14.24 -8.69
N ASP A 110 -7.52 -13.83 -7.48
CA ASP A 110 -7.15 -14.72 -6.35
C ASP A 110 -5.93 -15.63 -6.60
N GLU A 111 -5.19 -15.45 -7.70
CA GLU A 111 -3.90 -16.09 -7.91
C GLU A 111 -2.89 -15.62 -6.86
N VAL A 112 -2.05 -16.55 -6.39
CA VAL A 112 -1.08 -16.29 -5.34
C VAL A 112 0.32 -16.55 -5.86
N ILE A 113 1.10 -15.48 -6.01
CA ILE A 113 2.49 -15.55 -6.47
C ILE A 113 3.41 -15.42 -5.28
N THR A 114 4.33 -16.36 -5.14
CA THR A 114 5.42 -16.31 -4.16
C THR A 114 6.67 -15.75 -4.81
N ILE A 115 7.35 -14.85 -4.09
CA ILE A 115 8.65 -14.30 -4.46
C ILE A 115 9.60 -14.48 -3.28
N GLU A 116 10.75 -15.08 -3.54
CA GLU A 116 11.80 -15.35 -2.54
C GLU A 116 13.19 -15.15 -3.16
N PRO A 117 14.25 -14.95 -2.35
CA PRO A 117 15.62 -14.93 -2.86
C PRO A 117 15.99 -16.21 -3.61
N ALA A 118 16.79 -16.08 -4.66
CA ALA A 118 17.45 -17.24 -5.27
C ALA A 118 18.66 -17.67 -4.45
N TYR A 119 19.05 -18.95 -4.53
CA TYR A 119 20.17 -19.50 -3.78
C TYR A 119 21.16 -20.22 -4.68
N THR A 120 22.42 -20.28 -4.24
CA THR A 120 23.42 -21.25 -4.70
C THR A 120 23.70 -22.20 -3.57
N CYS A 121 23.48 -23.48 -3.79
CA CYS A 121 23.65 -24.52 -2.78
C CYS A 121 24.84 -25.42 -3.13
N LYS A 122 25.70 -25.66 -2.15
CA LYS A 122 26.79 -26.64 -2.23
C LYS A 122 26.47 -27.81 -1.30
N VAL A 123 26.64 -29.03 -1.82
CA VAL A 123 26.46 -30.26 -1.04
C VAL A 123 27.84 -30.84 -0.77
N GLU A 124 28.25 -30.82 0.50
CA GLU A 124 29.49 -31.46 0.94
C GLU A 124 29.16 -32.51 2.00
N ILE A 125 29.55 -33.77 1.74
CA ILE A 125 29.66 -34.86 2.73
C ILE A 125 28.43 -35.00 3.66
N MET A 126 27.22 -34.76 3.13
CA MET A 126 25.88 -34.79 3.78
C MET A 126 25.30 -33.45 4.31
N GLN A 127 26.00 -32.32 4.17
CA GLN A 127 25.49 -30.99 4.52
C GLN A 127 25.25 -30.14 3.26
N LYS A 128 24.02 -29.64 3.10
CA LYS A 128 23.67 -28.68 2.04
C LYS A 128 23.75 -27.26 2.61
N THR A 129 24.70 -26.47 2.12
CA THR A 129 24.87 -25.05 2.47
C THR A 129 24.37 -24.20 1.32
N CYS A 130 23.38 -23.35 1.57
CA CYS A 130 22.81 -22.44 0.57
C CYS A 130 23.13 -20.99 0.91
N THR A 131 23.62 -20.25 -0.07
CA THR A 131 23.89 -18.81 0.03
C THR A 131 22.98 -18.07 -0.93
N ALA A 132 22.35 -16.98 -0.49
CA ALA A 132 21.52 -16.16 -1.37
C ALA A 132 22.35 -15.60 -2.54
N LYS A 133 21.78 -15.64 -3.74
CA LYS A 133 22.35 -15.00 -4.93
C LYS A 133 21.90 -13.54 -4.94
N ASP A 134 22.88 -12.65 -4.79
CA ASP A 134 22.61 -11.21 -4.78
C ASP A 134 21.88 -10.75 -6.05
N GLY A 135 20.82 -9.98 -5.88
CA GLY A 135 20.00 -9.44 -6.96
C GLY A 135 19.15 -10.46 -7.72
N GLU A 136 19.14 -11.74 -7.34
CA GLU A 136 18.36 -12.79 -8.00
C GLU A 136 17.23 -13.30 -7.11
N LEU A 137 16.07 -13.49 -7.74
CA LEU A 137 14.81 -13.83 -7.10
C LEU A 137 14.17 -15.01 -7.81
N ILE A 138 13.44 -15.82 -7.06
CA ILE A 138 12.60 -16.88 -7.59
C ILE A 138 11.15 -16.43 -7.46
N VAL A 139 10.44 -16.48 -8.58
CA VAL A 139 9.01 -16.18 -8.66
C VAL A 139 8.27 -17.46 -9.01
N SER A 140 7.28 -17.82 -8.22
CA SER A 140 6.52 -19.06 -8.42
C SER A 140 5.05 -18.92 -8.09
N ASP A 141 4.22 -19.61 -8.86
CA ASP A 141 2.85 -19.95 -8.52
C ASP A 141 2.76 -21.46 -8.21
N ASN A 142 1.56 -22.02 -8.20
CA ASN A 142 1.32 -23.45 -7.94
C ASN A 142 1.77 -24.39 -9.07
N SER A 143 2.08 -23.87 -10.26
CA SER A 143 2.31 -24.60 -11.51
C SER A 143 3.69 -24.35 -12.13
N GLN A 144 4.25 -23.16 -11.93
CA GLN A 144 5.44 -22.67 -12.59
C GLN A 144 6.33 -21.93 -11.60
N LYS A 145 7.64 -22.10 -11.81
CA LYS A 145 8.69 -21.36 -11.11
C LYS A 145 9.69 -20.83 -12.13
N ILE A 146 10.04 -19.55 -12.02
CA ILE A 146 11.04 -18.89 -12.85
C ILE A 146 12.03 -18.14 -11.96
N GLN A 147 13.21 -17.88 -12.50
CA GLN A 147 14.21 -17.05 -11.85
C GLN A 147 14.35 -15.71 -12.57
N LEU A 148 14.37 -14.64 -11.79
CA LEU A 148 14.49 -13.26 -12.24
C LEU A 148 15.71 -12.60 -11.60
N LYS A 149 16.28 -11.63 -12.30
CA LYS A 149 17.30 -10.72 -11.80
C LYS A 149 16.73 -9.32 -11.70
N SER A 150 16.71 -8.78 -10.48
CA SER A 150 16.25 -7.44 -10.13
C SER A 150 16.85 -7.02 -8.79
N GLN A 151 17.90 -6.19 -8.82
CA GLN A 151 18.58 -5.75 -7.60
C GLN A 151 17.63 -4.98 -6.67
N SER A 152 16.86 -4.05 -7.23
CA SER A 152 15.95 -3.22 -6.43
C SER A 152 14.87 -4.02 -5.72
N LEU A 153 14.29 -5.02 -6.40
CA LEU A 153 13.30 -5.89 -5.77
C LEU A 153 13.94 -6.81 -4.71
N TYR A 154 15.15 -7.29 -4.98
CA TYR A 154 15.92 -8.10 -4.03
C TYR A 154 16.24 -7.30 -2.75
N ASP A 155 16.88 -6.14 -2.87
CA ASP A 155 17.23 -5.28 -1.73
C ASP A 155 15.99 -4.88 -0.93
N TRP A 156 14.91 -4.57 -1.64
CA TRP A 156 13.64 -4.21 -1.02
C TRP A 156 13.04 -5.38 -0.23
N LEU A 157 13.04 -6.59 -0.78
CA LEU A 157 12.57 -7.81 -0.10
C LEU A 157 13.43 -8.14 1.13
N ILE A 158 14.74 -7.97 1.03
CA ILE A 158 15.66 -8.31 2.11
C ILE A 158 15.53 -7.35 3.30
N VAL A 159 15.46 -6.04 3.05
CA VAL A 159 15.42 -5.02 4.12
C VAL A 159 14.53 -3.81 3.84
N GLY A 160 14.34 -3.41 2.58
CA GLY A 160 13.71 -2.14 2.23
C GLY A 160 12.26 -2.00 2.68
N TRP A 161 11.47 -3.08 2.64
CA TRP A 161 10.06 -3.07 3.04
C TRP A 161 9.83 -2.63 4.49
N ARG A 162 10.81 -2.78 5.39
CA ARG A 162 10.71 -2.36 6.79
C ARG A 162 10.71 -0.83 6.94
N LYS A 163 11.29 -0.14 5.96
CA LYS A 163 11.42 1.32 5.93
C LYS A 163 10.34 2.02 5.11
N GLU A 164 9.44 1.26 4.46
CA GLU A 164 8.32 1.87 3.75
C GLU A 164 7.43 2.61 4.76
N SER A 165 7.03 3.84 4.41
CA SER A 165 6.11 4.62 5.25
C SER A 165 4.76 3.90 5.35
N TYR A 166 4.11 3.97 6.52
CA TYR A 166 2.72 3.53 6.67
C TYR A 166 1.71 4.54 6.09
N GLY A 167 2.20 5.66 5.56
CA GLY A 167 1.38 6.86 5.36
C GLY A 167 1.15 7.60 6.68
N PRO A 168 0.48 8.75 6.64
CA PRO A 168 -0.06 9.38 7.83
C PRO A 168 -1.07 8.44 8.51
N THR A 169 -0.98 8.35 9.83
CA THR A 169 -1.93 7.68 10.71
C THR A 169 -3.33 8.30 10.59
N LYS A 170 -4.36 7.59 11.07
CA LYS A 170 -5.73 8.12 11.11
C LYS A 170 -5.78 9.41 11.94
N GLU A 171 -4.99 9.46 12.99
CA GLU A 171 -4.83 10.59 13.88
C GLU A 171 -4.20 11.79 13.15
N GLU A 172 -3.10 11.58 12.41
CA GLU A 172 -2.48 12.61 11.57
C GLU A 172 -3.43 13.16 10.50
N LEU A 173 -4.19 12.28 9.83
CA LEU A 173 -5.20 12.70 8.85
C LEU A 173 -6.36 13.47 9.48
N LEU A 174 -6.78 13.07 10.69
CA LEU A 174 -7.82 13.78 11.44
C LEU A 174 -7.32 15.16 11.88
N GLU A 175 -6.07 15.26 12.34
CA GLU A 175 -5.44 16.54 12.67
C GLU A 175 -5.35 17.45 11.46
N GLU A 176 -4.86 16.95 10.31
CA GLU A 176 -4.80 17.74 9.07
C GLU A 176 -6.21 18.22 8.66
N ALA A 177 -7.20 17.34 8.65
CA ALA A 177 -8.57 17.67 8.28
C ALA A 177 -9.21 18.71 9.22
N LEU A 178 -9.03 18.53 10.54
CA LEU A 178 -9.52 19.49 11.53
C LEU A 178 -8.78 20.83 11.39
N TYR A 179 -7.47 20.80 11.15
CA TYR A 179 -6.67 22.00 10.99
C TYR A 179 -7.14 22.79 9.78
N THR A 180 -7.29 22.15 8.62
CA THR A 180 -7.82 22.80 7.42
C THR A 180 -9.22 23.38 7.65
N ARG A 181 -10.12 22.63 8.31
CA ARG A 181 -11.47 23.12 8.64
C ARG A 181 -11.39 24.43 9.43
N TYR A 182 -10.57 24.49 10.47
CA TYR A 182 -10.49 25.66 11.34
C TYR A 182 -9.63 26.79 10.76
N LEU A 183 -8.64 26.48 9.92
CA LEU A 183 -7.86 27.46 9.18
C LEU A 183 -8.77 28.27 8.23
N ASN A 184 -9.78 27.63 7.64
CA ASN A 184 -10.74 28.33 6.79
C ASN A 184 -11.55 29.40 7.54
N GLU A 185 -11.68 29.29 8.87
CA GLU A 185 -12.38 30.29 9.70
C GLU A 185 -11.51 31.52 10.00
N LEU A 186 -10.20 31.43 9.80
CA LEU A 186 -9.23 32.51 10.08
C LEU A 186 -9.10 33.55 8.97
N GLU A 187 -9.76 33.34 7.83
CA GLU A 187 -9.61 34.10 6.57
C GLU A 187 -8.38 33.71 5.72
N PRO A 188 -8.39 34.03 4.40
CA PRO A 188 -7.30 33.69 3.47
C PRO A 188 -5.94 34.27 3.85
N SER A 189 -5.87 35.27 4.73
CA SER A 189 -4.60 35.87 5.18
C SER A 189 -3.66 34.89 5.88
N TYR A 190 -4.16 33.74 6.33
CA TYR A 190 -3.36 32.71 7.00
C TYR A 190 -3.17 31.44 6.15
N SER A 191 -3.55 31.45 4.87
CA SER A 191 -3.47 30.24 4.03
C SER A 191 -2.05 29.74 3.77
N ASP A 192 -1.01 30.56 4.03
CA ASP A 192 0.40 30.13 3.94
C ASP A 192 0.80 29.24 5.14
N PHE A 193 0.05 29.24 6.24
CA PHE A 193 0.37 28.51 7.46
C PHE A 193 -0.29 27.13 7.49
N PHE A 194 0.29 26.16 6.78
CA PHE A 194 -0.22 24.79 6.74
C PHE A 194 0.85 23.71 6.96
N MET A 195 2.10 24.11 7.20
CA MET A 195 3.18 23.17 7.44
C MET A 195 3.23 22.70 8.90
N CYS A 196 3.46 21.41 9.11
CA CYS A 196 3.52 20.80 10.44
C CYS A 196 2.32 21.19 11.33
N PRO A 197 1.07 20.99 10.86
CA PRO A 197 -0.10 21.36 11.64
C PRO A 197 -0.15 20.52 12.91
N LYS A 198 -0.52 21.15 14.02
CA LYS A 198 -0.77 20.50 15.30
C LYS A 198 -2.11 20.90 15.85
N ILE A 199 -2.82 19.95 16.44
CA ILE A 199 -4.08 20.19 17.12
C ILE A 199 -4.11 19.53 18.49
N ARG A 200 -4.65 20.27 19.46
CA ARG A 200 -5.00 19.77 20.79
C ARG A 200 -6.45 20.09 21.08
N ILE A 201 -7.19 19.12 21.59
CA ILE A 201 -8.65 19.23 21.81
C ILE A 201 -8.94 19.09 23.30
N GLU A 202 -9.66 20.06 23.86
CA GLU A 202 -10.15 20.02 25.24
C GLU A 202 -11.68 20.09 25.28
N PRO A 203 -12.37 19.20 26.01
CA PRO A 203 -13.83 19.27 26.15
C PRO A 203 -14.26 20.44 27.05
N ILE A 204 -15.40 21.04 26.73
CA ILE A 204 -16.01 22.11 27.54
C ILE A 204 -17.03 21.49 28.49
N ASP A 205 -16.76 21.62 29.79
CA ASP A 205 -17.57 21.05 30.89
C ASP A 205 -17.83 19.54 30.74
N GLY A 206 -16.93 18.80 30.08
CA GLY A 206 -17.08 17.37 29.82
C GLY A 206 -18.16 17.00 28.79
N ASP A 207 -18.76 17.96 28.07
CA ASP A 207 -19.67 17.65 26.96
C ASP A 207 -18.86 17.30 25.71
N PRO A 208 -19.01 16.08 25.16
CA PRO A 208 -18.24 15.64 23.99
C PRO A 208 -18.59 16.39 22.69
N ARG A 209 -19.62 17.25 22.69
CA ARG A 209 -20.05 18.05 21.53
C ARG A 209 -19.57 19.50 21.59
N ARG A 210 -18.83 19.87 22.64
CA ARG A 210 -18.35 21.23 22.87
C ARG A 210 -16.87 21.15 23.22
N HIS A 211 -16.02 21.82 22.45
CA HIS A 211 -14.59 21.69 22.60
C HIS A 211 -13.85 22.99 22.29
N ILE A 212 -12.67 23.12 22.90
CA ILE A 212 -11.68 24.14 22.58
C ILE A 212 -10.56 23.43 21.82
N ILE A 213 -10.33 23.89 20.61
CA ILE A 213 -9.21 23.49 19.77
C ILE A 213 -8.09 24.48 20.00
N PHE A 214 -6.88 23.97 20.20
CA PHE A 214 -5.64 24.75 20.13
C PHE A 214 -4.88 24.27 18.92
N ALA A 215 -4.50 25.17 18.03
CA ALA A 215 -3.88 24.83 16.77
C ALA A 215 -2.62 25.65 16.52
N SER A 216 -1.63 25.04 15.86
CA SER A 216 -0.44 25.73 15.38
C SER A 216 0.08 25.16 14.07
N ALA A 217 0.74 25.99 13.26
CA ALA A 217 1.47 25.58 12.06
C ALA A 217 2.57 26.56 11.69
N LEU A 218 3.43 26.15 10.77
CA LEU A 218 4.46 26.97 10.15
C LEU A 218 4.01 27.49 8.78
N ASN A 219 4.54 28.65 8.39
CA ASN A 219 4.39 29.18 7.04
C ASN A 219 5.13 28.31 6.00
N TYR A 220 4.55 28.17 4.82
CA TYR A 220 5.13 27.40 3.72
C TYR A 220 6.33 28.11 3.10
N SER A 221 6.33 29.44 3.06
CA SER A 221 7.44 30.24 2.53
C SER A 221 8.79 29.95 3.22
N GLY A 222 8.80 29.61 4.51
CA GLY A 222 10.02 29.21 5.23
C GLY A 222 10.71 27.97 4.64
N HIS A 223 9.93 27.02 4.11
CA HIS A 223 10.47 25.80 3.48
C HIS A 223 11.19 26.06 2.15
N HIS A 224 10.90 27.19 1.49
CA HIS A 224 11.49 27.56 0.19
C HIS A 224 12.64 28.56 0.33
N GLY A 225 13.32 28.55 1.48
CA GLY A 225 14.49 29.40 1.75
C GLY A 225 14.14 30.77 2.33
N GLY A 226 12.88 30.98 2.75
CA GLY A 226 12.51 32.10 3.61
C GLY A 226 12.71 31.80 5.09
N ASP A 227 12.41 32.77 5.94
CA ASP A 227 12.35 32.55 7.39
C ASP A 227 11.04 31.85 7.78
N PHE A 228 11.11 31.01 8.81
CA PHE A 228 9.92 30.38 9.36
C PHE A 228 9.21 31.31 10.34
N ASP A 229 7.90 31.41 10.17
CA ASP A 229 6.94 32.05 11.06
C ASP A 229 6.00 30.97 11.60
N LYS A 230 5.54 31.12 12.84
CA LYS A 230 4.60 30.22 13.48
C LYS A 230 3.26 30.91 13.73
N LEU A 231 2.18 30.31 13.24
CA LEU A 231 0.83 30.66 13.60
C LEU A 231 0.38 29.81 14.79
N THR A 232 -0.28 30.44 15.76
CA THR A 232 -1.02 29.79 16.84
C THR A 232 -2.40 30.40 16.94
N PHE A 233 -3.42 29.59 17.19
CA PHE A 233 -4.78 30.06 17.40
C PHE A 233 -5.59 29.08 18.23
N SER A 234 -6.75 29.51 18.69
CA SER A 234 -7.71 28.65 19.37
C SER A 234 -9.10 28.79 18.75
N VAL A 235 -9.87 27.71 18.72
CA VAL A 235 -11.25 27.72 18.25
C VAL A 235 -12.15 27.11 19.30
N ARG A 236 -13.15 27.87 19.73
CA ARG A 236 -14.27 27.32 20.49
C ARG A 236 -15.29 26.79 19.49
N ASP A 237 -15.51 25.49 19.51
CA ASP A 237 -16.50 24.81 18.66
C ASP A 237 -17.61 24.27 19.57
N SER A 238 -18.82 24.81 19.39
CA SER A 238 -19.96 24.50 20.23
C SER A 238 -21.24 24.53 19.42
N ASN A 239 -22.09 23.55 19.62
CA ASN A 239 -23.43 23.51 19.05
C ASN A 239 -24.34 24.69 19.48
N LEU A 240 -23.96 25.43 20.53
CA LEU A 240 -24.72 26.59 21.02
C LEU A 240 -24.32 27.91 20.34
N THR A 241 -23.03 28.09 20.09
CA THR A 241 -22.45 29.37 19.67
C THR A 241 -21.78 29.34 18.30
N GLY A 242 -21.71 28.15 17.69
CA GLY A 242 -20.94 27.92 16.48
C GLY A 242 -19.43 27.99 16.73
N LEU A 243 -18.68 28.18 15.65
CA LEU A 243 -17.23 28.34 15.67
C LEU A 243 -16.88 29.77 16.08
N GLN A 244 -15.97 29.90 17.05
CA GLN A 244 -15.43 31.18 17.48
C GLN A 244 -13.92 31.08 17.59
N VAL A 245 -13.23 31.76 16.68
CA VAL A 245 -11.77 31.85 16.69
C VAL A 245 -11.34 32.88 17.74
N THR A 246 -10.33 32.52 18.54
CA THR A 246 -9.72 33.38 19.56
C THR A 246 -8.20 33.16 19.57
N ASN A 247 -7.47 34.08 20.22
CA ASN A 247 -6.03 33.94 20.48
C ASN A 247 -5.15 33.71 19.24
N VAL A 248 -5.48 34.35 18.10
CA VAL A 248 -4.67 34.29 16.89
C VAL A 248 -3.36 35.07 17.08
N LYS A 249 -2.22 34.41 16.91
CA LYS A 249 -0.89 35.00 17.08
C LYS A 249 0.08 34.44 16.04
N VAL A 250 0.84 35.33 15.41
CA VAL A 250 1.97 34.98 14.53
C VAL A 250 3.28 35.36 15.24
N GLU A 251 4.14 34.38 15.41
CA GLU A 251 5.52 34.56 15.88
C GLU A 251 6.43 34.51 14.65
N LYS A 252 7.14 35.61 14.38
CA LYS A 252 7.96 35.72 13.16
C LYS A 252 9.40 35.31 13.40
N HIS A 253 10.04 34.73 12.38
CA HIS A 253 11.46 34.35 12.40
C HIS A 253 11.80 33.45 13.61
N ILE A 254 11.03 32.38 13.77
CA ILE A 254 11.24 31.41 14.85
C ILE A 254 12.58 30.68 14.68
N SER A 255 13.12 30.20 15.79
CA SER A 255 14.40 29.48 15.81
C SER A 255 14.31 28.08 15.19
N GLN A 256 15.46 27.53 14.79
CA GLN A 256 15.57 26.14 14.32
C GLN A 256 15.06 25.12 15.35
N GLU A 257 15.30 25.37 16.64
CA GLU A 257 14.81 24.54 17.73
C GLU A 257 13.27 24.53 17.79
N GLU A 258 12.64 25.69 17.58
CA GLU A 258 11.17 25.80 17.56
C GLU A 258 10.56 25.11 16.34
N ILE A 259 11.22 25.18 15.17
CA ILE A 259 10.83 24.44 13.96
C ILE A 259 10.86 22.94 14.24
N GLU A 260 11.97 22.44 14.79
CA GLU A 260 12.14 21.02 15.10
C GLU A 260 11.09 20.54 16.10
N LYS A 261 10.84 21.32 17.17
CA LYS A 261 9.78 21.01 18.13
C LYS A 261 8.39 21.02 17.51
N GLN A 262 8.12 21.92 16.56
CA GLN A 262 6.82 21.97 15.87
C GLN A 262 6.65 20.78 14.92
N CYS A 263 7.71 20.30 14.26
CA CYS A 263 7.60 19.29 13.20
C CYS A 263 7.95 17.85 13.61
N GLN A 264 8.67 17.62 14.71
CA GLN A 264 9.17 16.27 15.07
C GLN A 264 8.44 15.62 16.24
N THR A 265 8.10 16.40 17.27
CA THR A 265 7.49 15.86 18.50
C THR A 265 5.99 16.09 18.48
N PHE A 266 5.18 15.04 18.57
CA PHE A 266 3.80 15.17 19.03
C PHE A 266 3.82 15.50 20.53
N ASP A 267 3.06 16.51 20.96
CA ASP A 267 2.89 16.81 22.39
C ASP A 267 1.99 15.76 23.05
#